data_AF-V4LD44-F1
#
_entry.id   AF-V4LD44-F1
#
_cell.length_a   1.000
_cell.length_b   1.000
_cell.length_c   1.000
_cell.angle_alpha   90.00
_cell.angle_beta   90.00
_cell.angle_gamma   90.00
#
_symmetry.space_group_name_H-M   'P 1'
#
loop_
_entity.id
_entity.type
_entity.pdbx_description
1 polymer ?
#
loop_
_entity_poly.entity_id
_entity_poly.type
_entity_poly.pdbx_seq_one_letter_code
_entity_poly.pdbx_strand_id
1 'polypeptide(L)'
;LLALKALEREYTGKVKCCFIDPPYNTGSAFTHYDDGLEHSIWLSLMRDRLEIIRRLLAEDGSLWITIDDNEAHYLKVLCDEVFGRDNFIANAIWEKRTSRENRRVFSFNHDHLLIYGKSKSVFAGIRNPLDLSEEVLSRYKNPDNDPRGPWQSVSANAQAGHGTPSQFYKLRLPSGREIDPPKGRCWLYTKERMHEEIQAGNIWFGKTGDNAPRVKMFLAEKAKKGLTPETIWPATEVGTNDAAKKGLLQLLPKSSVFDNPKPEELLQRAVHIASNPGDLVLDSFAGSGTTGAVAHKMGRRWIMIELGEHCHTHIIPRLKKVIDGDDPGGITEAVGWKGGGGFRYYRLAPLLLERDRWGNWVVNRAYNAAMLAEALCKLEGFTYAPSETLWWQHGHSTERDFIWVTTQNLSAEQLQVLANEVGEGRSLLVLCSAFRGLGAEAAAERWPNLMLKKIPRVVLARCEWGRDDYSLNVQNLPMAAPKEAPRSTKPEQRSLFDGDTT
;
A
#
# COMPACT_ATOMS: atom_id res chain seq x y z
N LEU A 1 12.48 -2.49 -4.98
CA LEU A 1 12.21 -3.95 -5.08
C LEU A 1 12.81 -4.75 -3.93
N LEU A 2 14.13 -4.73 -3.72
CA LEU A 2 14.80 -5.52 -2.68
C LEU A 2 14.27 -5.26 -1.26
N ALA A 3 13.96 -4.00 -0.94
CA ALA A 3 13.35 -3.64 0.35
C ALA A 3 11.98 -4.31 0.53
N LEU A 4 11.13 -4.34 -0.50
CA LEU A 4 9.84 -5.05 -0.46
C LEU A 4 10.04 -6.55 -0.21
N LYS A 5 10.98 -7.20 -0.93
CA LYS A 5 11.32 -8.61 -0.70
C LYS A 5 11.77 -8.86 0.74
N ALA A 6 12.58 -7.97 1.31
CA ALA A 6 13.07 -8.09 2.68
C ALA A 6 11.95 -8.03 3.74
N LEU A 7 10.82 -7.38 3.42
CA LEU A 7 9.66 -7.31 4.31
C LEU A 7 8.85 -8.61 4.33
N GLU A 8 8.91 -9.44 3.30
CA GLU A 8 8.04 -10.63 3.18
C GLU A 8 8.16 -11.58 4.37
N ARG A 9 9.38 -11.74 4.92
CA ARG A 9 9.62 -12.64 6.06
C ARG A 9 8.81 -12.28 7.30
N GLU A 10 8.54 -11.00 7.53
CA GLU A 10 7.91 -10.52 8.76
C GLU A 10 6.52 -9.94 8.53
N TYR A 11 6.24 -9.39 7.34
CA TYR A 11 5.06 -8.58 7.05
C TYR A 11 4.08 -9.20 6.05
N THR A 12 4.32 -10.44 5.58
CA THR A 12 3.36 -11.18 4.73
C THR A 12 2.00 -11.26 5.41
N GLY A 13 0.95 -10.85 4.69
CA GLY A 13 -0.42 -10.88 5.19
C GLY A 13 -0.76 -9.84 6.26
N LYS A 14 0.06 -8.81 6.49
CA LYS A 14 -0.10 -7.85 7.61
C LYS A 14 -0.39 -6.42 7.19
N VAL A 15 -0.16 -6.05 5.93
CA VAL A 15 -0.35 -4.66 5.45
C VAL A 15 -1.83 -4.40 5.18
N LYS A 16 -2.40 -3.37 5.80
CA LYS A 16 -3.82 -3.03 5.67
C LYS A 16 -4.10 -2.10 4.50
N CYS A 17 -3.25 -1.10 4.32
CA CYS A 17 -3.34 -0.16 3.21
C CYS A 17 -1.96 -0.05 2.56
N CYS A 18 -1.88 -0.28 1.25
CA CYS A 18 -0.71 0.08 0.47
C CYS A 18 -1.10 1.24 -0.45
N PHE A 19 -0.45 2.38 -0.30
CA PHE A 19 -0.61 3.52 -1.18
C PHE A 19 0.71 3.74 -1.91
N ILE A 20 0.69 3.77 -3.23
CA ILE A 20 1.89 3.99 -4.04
C ILE A 20 1.66 5.06 -5.09
N ASP A 21 2.71 5.85 -5.31
CA ASP A 21 2.79 6.87 -6.34
C ASP A 21 4.01 6.58 -7.24
N PRO A 22 3.92 5.57 -8.13
CA PRO A 22 5.03 5.19 -9.00
C PRO A 22 5.38 6.31 -9.99
N PRO A 23 6.55 6.28 -10.64
CA PRO A 23 6.85 7.20 -11.74
C PRO A 23 5.86 7.02 -12.89
N TYR A 24 5.35 8.12 -13.45
CA TYR A 24 4.26 8.11 -14.43
C TYR A 24 4.73 7.84 -15.88
N ASN A 25 6.04 7.80 -16.12
CA ASN A 25 6.63 7.57 -17.44
C ASN A 25 6.26 8.65 -18.47
N THR A 26 6.28 9.92 -18.07
CA THR A 26 5.77 11.04 -18.86
C THR A 26 6.72 11.52 -19.97
N GLY A 27 7.94 11.00 -20.02
CA GLY A 27 9.04 11.45 -20.84
C GLY A 27 9.71 12.73 -20.32
N SER A 28 9.42 13.16 -19.09
CA SER A 28 9.97 14.39 -18.50
C SER A 28 11.34 14.12 -17.86
N ALA A 29 12.27 15.07 -17.95
CA ALA A 29 13.56 14.92 -17.27
C ALA A 29 13.39 15.17 -15.77
N PHE A 30 13.25 14.12 -14.96
CA PHE A 30 13.40 14.20 -13.51
C PHE A 30 14.84 13.83 -13.11
N THR A 31 15.39 14.50 -12.09
CA THR A 31 16.77 14.31 -11.66
C THR A 31 17.05 12.97 -10.95
N HIS A 32 16.00 12.22 -10.58
CA HIS A 32 16.11 11.09 -9.65
C HIS A 32 15.48 9.77 -10.14
N TYR A 33 14.76 9.80 -11.27
CA TYR A 33 14.16 8.62 -11.90
C TYR A 33 14.19 8.78 -13.43
N ASP A 34 14.46 7.71 -14.17
CA ASP A 34 14.29 7.71 -15.63
C ASP A 34 12.78 7.63 -15.94
N ASP A 35 12.21 8.74 -16.40
CA ASP A 35 10.78 8.90 -16.69
C ASP A 35 10.51 8.79 -18.19
N GLY A 36 11.43 8.22 -18.97
CA GLY A 36 11.28 7.92 -20.39
C GLY A 36 11.56 6.46 -20.73
N LEU A 37 11.15 5.54 -19.84
CA LEU A 37 11.35 4.11 -20.05
C LEU A 37 10.46 3.58 -21.17
N GLU A 38 10.99 2.61 -21.93
CA GLU A 38 10.15 1.85 -22.84
C GLU A 38 9.06 1.11 -22.04
N HIS A 39 7.84 1.11 -22.58
CA HIS A 39 6.64 0.69 -21.90
C HIS A 39 6.74 -0.73 -21.29
N SER A 40 7.31 -1.69 -22.03
CA SER A 40 7.47 -3.06 -21.53
C SER A 40 8.45 -3.17 -20.35
N ILE A 41 9.47 -2.29 -20.31
CA ILE A 41 10.40 -2.19 -19.18
C ILE A 41 9.67 -1.65 -17.95
N TRP A 42 8.91 -0.56 -18.09
CA TRP A 42 8.14 0.03 -16.99
C TRP A 42 7.16 -0.99 -16.39
N LEU A 43 6.40 -1.69 -17.23
CA LEU A 43 5.47 -2.73 -16.79
C LEU A 43 6.18 -3.88 -16.06
N SER A 44 7.32 -4.35 -16.57
CA SER A 44 8.11 -5.41 -15.93
C SER A 44 8.57 -5.00 -14.53
N LEU A 45 9.01 -3.75 -14.37
CA LEU A 45 9.44 -3.19 -13.08
C LEU A 45 8.28 -3.08 -12.09
N MET A 46 7.09 -2.74 -12.56
CA MET A 46 5.88 -2.66 -11.73
C MET A 46 5.36 -4.05 -11.34
N ARG A 47 5.39 -5.01 -12.27
CA ARG A 47 4.89 -6.38 -12.06
C ARG A 47 5.52 -7.03 -10.82
N ASP A 48 6.84 -7.04 -10.76
CA ASP A 48 7.59 -7.65 -9.64
C ASP A 48 7.25 -7.01 -8.29
N ARG A 49 6.99 -5.69 -8.26
CA ARG A 49 6.61 -4.96 -7.04
C ARG A 49 5.18 -5.27 -6.63
N LEU A 50 4.25 -5.27 -7.58
CA LEU A 50 2.84 -5.57 -7.35
C LEU A 50 2.64 -6.99 -6.80
N GLU A 51 3.39 -7.97 -7.31
CA GLU A 51 3.34 -9.34 -6.81
C GLU A 51 3.74 -9.42 -5.33
N ILE A 52 4.80 -8.72 -4.92
CA ILE A 52 5.22 -8.68 -3.51
C ILE A 52 4.20 -7.92 -2.67
N ILE A 53 3.71 -6.77 -3.13
CA ILE A 53 2.69 -5.99 -2.42
C ILE A 53 1.46 -6.85 -2.15
N ARG A 54 0.98 -7.62 -3.14
CA ARG A 54 -0.14 -8.55 -2.97
C ARG A 54 0.10 -9.59 -1.87
N ARG A 55 1.33 -10.10 -1.73
CA ARG A 55 1.70 -11.05 -0.66
C ARG A 55 1.74 -10.36 0.71
N LEU A 56 2.24 -9.12 0.77
CA LEU A 56 2.31 -8.32 2.00
C LEU A 56 0.93 -7.89 2.53
N LEU A 57 -0.04 -7.65 1.63
CA LEU A 57 -1.39 -7.25 2.03
C LEU A 57 -2.10 -8.31 2.88
N ALA A 58 -2.77 -7.87 3.94
CA ALA A 58 -3.77 -8.66 4.66
C ALA A 58 -4.94 -8.98 3.74
N GLU A 59 -5.70 -10.05 4.03
CA GLU A 59 -6.81 -10.49 3.17
C GLU A 59 -7.88 -9.41 2.97
N ASP A 60 -8.07 -8.61 4.01
CA ASP A 60 -8.96 -7.46 4.05
C ASP A 60 -8.25 -6.12 3.74
N GLY A 61 -7.03 -6.20 3.20
CA GLY A 61 -6.21 -5.05 2.82
C GLY A 61 -6.49 -4.55 1.40
N SER A 62 -6.02 -3.35 1.10
CA SER A 62 -6.20 -2.71 -0.21
C SER A 62 -4.94 -2.04 -0.74
N LEU A 63 -4.84 -1.97 -2.08
CA LEU A 63 -3.84 -1.26 -2.84
C LEU A 63 -4.49 -0.04 -3.53
N TRP A 64 -3.82 1.10 -3.41
CA TRP A 64 -4.20 2.39 -3.97
C TRP A 64 -3.03 2.93 -4.78
N ILE A 65 -3.26 3.24 -6.06
CA ILE A 65 -2.18 3.68 -6.97
C ILE A 65 -2.57 4.98 -7.65
N THR A 66 -1.81 6.04 -7.46
CA THR A 66 -1.93 7.26 -8.26
C THR A 66 -1.15 7.13 -9.56
N ILE A 67 -1.77 7.50 -10.68
CA ILE A 67 -1.16 7.40 -12.01
C ILE A 67 -1.86 8.37 -12.98
N ASP A 68 -1.16 8.91 -13.97
CA ASP A 68 -1.78 9.71 -15.02
C ASP A 68 -2.23 8.87 -16.23
N ASP A 69 -2.74 9.53 -17.26
CA ASP A 69 -3.26 8.89 -18.48
C ASP A 69 -2.21 8.06 -19.26
N ASN A 70 -0.90 8.28 -19.08
CA ASN A 70 0.12 7.62 -19.90
C ASN A 70 0.17 6.11 -19.63
N GLU A 71 0.16 5.73 -18.36
CA GLU A 71 0.32 4.33 -17.93
C GLU A 71 -0.92 3.75 -17.25
N ALA A 72 -1.96 4.55 -16.96
CA ALA A 72 -3.12 4.11 -16.19
C ALA A 72 -3.79 2.84 -16.73
N HIS A 73 -4.04 2.79 -18.04
CA HIS A 73 -4.77 1.67 -18.65
C HIS A 73 -3.94 0.38 -18.67
N TYR A 74 -2.63 0.48 -18.90
CA TYR A 74 -1.74 -0.67 -18.94
C TYR A 74 -1.42 -1.18 -17.54
N LEU A 75 -1.17 -0.26 -16.59
CA LEU A 75 -1.04 -0.59 -15.17
C LEU A 75 -2.31 -1.28 -14.65
N LYS A 76 -3.49 -0.84 -15.08
CA LYS A 76 -4.77 -1.47 -14.73
C LYS A 76 -4.86 -2.92 -15.24
N VAL A 77 -4.44 -3.19 -16.48
CA VAL A 77 -4.38 -4.56 -17.02
C VAL A 77 -3.40 -5.42 -16.24
N LEU A 78 -2.22 -4.88 -15.92
CA LEU A 78 -1.24 -5.56 -15.09
C LEU A 78 -1.75 -5.86 -13.68
N CYS A 79 -2.47 -4.92 -13.06
CA CYS A 79 -3.09 -5.13 -11.76
C CYS A 79 -4.18 -6.21 -11.83
N ASP A 80 -4.95 -6.31 -12.92
CA ASP A 80 -5.92 -7.39 -13.12
C ASP A 80 -5.26 -8.78 -13.18
N GLU A 81 -4.08 -8.87 -13.80
CA GLU A 81 -3.29 -10.11 -13.82
C GLU A 81 -2.83 -10.49 -12.41
N VAL A 82 -2.27 -9.54 -11.66
CA VAL A 82 -1.66 -9.80 -10.35
C VAL A 82 -2.71 -10.00 -9.25
N PHE A 83 -3.70 -9.11 -9.15
CA PHE A 83 -4.71 -9.11 -8.09
C PHE A 83 -5.94 -9.93 -8.44
N GLY A 84 -6.16 -10.22 -9.72
CA GLY A 84 -7.41 -10.78 -10.24
C GLY A 84 -8.40 -9.67 -10.56
N ARG A 85 -9.03 -9.76 -11.75
CA ARG A 85 -9.99 -8.76 -12.24
C ARG A 85 -11.16 -8.52 -11.28
N ASP A 86 -11.65 -9.57 -10.62
CA ASP A 86 -12.78 -9.50 -9.69
C ASP A 86 -12.46 -8.69 -8.42
N ASN A 87 -11.17 -8.52 -8.13
CA ASN A 87 -10.69 -7.76 -6.97
C ASN A 87 -10.52 -6.27 -7.24
N PHE A 88 -10.75 -5.81 -8.48
CA PHE A 88 -10.83 -4.39 -8.80
C PHE A 88 -12.04 -3.75 -8.12
N ILE A 89 -11.80 -2.68 -7.36
CA ILE A 89 -12.83 -1.95 -6.62
C ILE A 89 -13.36 -0.81 -7.47
N ALA A 90 -12.50 0.16 -7.80
CA ALA A 90 -12.87 1.36 -8.54
C ALA A 90 -11.64 2.08 -9.11
N ASN A 91 -11.89 2.95 -10.08
CA ASN A 91 -10.97 4.00 -10.51
C ASN A 91 -11.57 5.32 -10.01
N ALA A 92 -10.91 5.98 -9.07
CA ALA A 92 -11.28 7.32 -8.66
C ALA A 92 -10.52 8.37 -9.47
N ILE A 93 -11.19 9.47 -9.80
CA ILE A 93 -10.64 10.60 -10.52
C ILE A 93 -10.32 11.68 -9.50
N TRP A 94 -9.03 12.03 -9.37
CA TRP A 94 -8.59 13.09 -8.48
C TRP A 94 -8.30 14.36 -9.28
N GLU A 95 -8.99 15.46 -8.96
CA GLU A 95 -8.72 16.78 -9.54
C GLU A 95 -7.42 17.37 -8.99
N LYS A 96 -6.30 17.11 -9.67
CA LYS A 96 -4.95 17.52 -9.23
C LYS A 96 -4.65 19.00 -9.42
N ARG A 97 -5.45 19.71 -10.23
CA ARG A 97 -5.33 21.15 -10.52
C ARG A 97 -6.68 21.75 -10.90
N THR A 98 -6.91 23.00 -10.49
CA THR A 98 -8.14 23.76 -10.80
C THR A 98 -7.97 24.71 -11.98
N SER A 99 -6.73 25.06 -12.32
CA SER A 99 -6.43 25.98 -13.42
C SER A 99 -6.51 25.27 -14.78
N ARG A 100 -7.10 25.92 -15.78
CA ARG A 100 -7.16 25.40 -17.16
C ARG A 100 -5.85 25.61 -17.91
N GLU A 101 -5.33 24.57 -18.56
CA GLU A 101 -4.22 24.61 -19.50
C GLU A 101 -4.74 24.91 -20.91
N ASN A 102 -4.31 26.01 -21.51
CA ASN A 102 -4.77 26.42 -22.85
C ASN A 102 -3.74 26.12 -23.95
N ARG A 103 -2.54 25.62 -23.63
CA ARG A 103 -1.50 25.29 -24.63
C ARG A 103 -1.58 23.87 -25.18
N ARG A 104 -2.45 23.02 -24.63
CA ARG A 104 -2.66 21.62 -25.05
C ARG A 104 -4.04 21.45 -25.67
N VAL A 105 -4.25 20.34 -26.39
CA VAL A 105 -5.55 19.98 -26.99
C VAL A 105 -6.64 19.85 -25.93
N PHE A 106 -6.29 19.27 -24.78
CA PHE A 106 -7.15 19.18 -23.60
C PHE A 106 -6.39 19.65 -22.35
N SER A 107 -7.15 20.15 -21.38
CA SER A 107 -6.63 20.47 -20.05
C SER A 107 -6.70 19.22 -19.17
N PHE A 108 -5.55 18.60 -18.93
CA PHE A 108 -5.44 17.40 -18.08
C PHE A 108 -5.44 17.79 -16.61
N ASN A 109 -6.64 17.93 -16.06
CA ASN A 109 -6.85 18.42 -14.69
C ASN A 109 -6.95 17.31 -13.65
N HIS A 110 -6.85 16.04 -14.06
CA HIS A 110 -6.99 14.92 -13.17
C HIS A 110 -5.84 13.92 -13.29
N ASP A 111 -5.73 13.08 -12.26
CA ASP A 111 -5.04 11.79 -12.27
C ASP A 111 -6.03 10.69 -11.89
N HIS A 112 -5.66 9.45 -12.20
CA HIS A 112 -6.36 8.25 -11.75
C HIS A 112 -5.84 7.78 -10.40
N LEU A 113 -6.76 7.22 -9.62
CA LEU A 113 -6.49 6.48 -8.40
C LEU A 113 -7.09 5.09 -8.54
N LEU A 114 -6.26 4.12 -8.90
CA LEU A 114 -6.68 2.72 -9.07
C LEU A 114 -6.76 2.04 -7.71
N ILE A 115 -7.90 1.39 -7.44
CA ILE A 115 -8.20 0.80 -6.13
C ILE A 115 -8.47 -0.70 -6.29
N TYR A 116 -7.68 -1.50 -5.58
CA TYR A 116 -7.81 -2.96 -5.53
C TYR A 116 -7.92 -3.44 -4.08
N GLY A 117 -8.79 -4.42 -3.84
CA GLY A 117 -8.76 -5.19 -2.61
C GLY A 117 -7.86 -6.41 -2.80
N LYS A 118 -7.25 -6.94 -1.75
CA LYS A 118 -6.74 -8.32 -1.83
C LYS A 118 -7.90 -9.30 -2.01
N SER A 119 -8.97 -9.07 -1.25
CA SER A 119 -10.31 -9.60 -1.50
C SER A 119 -11.34 -8.48 -1.50
N LYS A 120 -11.98 -8.22 -2.64
CA LYS A 120 -12.95 -7.13 -2.80
C LYS A 120 -14.14 -7.25 -1.86
N SER A 121 -14.67 -8.47 -1.69
CA SER A 121 -15.84 -8.72 -0.84
C SER A 121 -15.54 -8.46 0.63
N VAL A 122 -14.37 -8.91 1.10
CA VAL A 122 -13.93 -8.68 2.48
C VAL A 122 -13.66 -7.20 2.71
N PHE A 123 -12.91 -6.54 1.82
CA PHE A 123 -12.66 -5.10 1.89
C PHE A 123 -13.96 -4.28 1.93
N ALA A 124 -14.93 -4.60 1.06
CA ALA A 124 -16.21 -3.90 1.00
C ALA A 124 -16.99 -3.99 2.32
N GLY A 125 -16.85 -5.08 3.07
CA GLY A 125 -17.48 -5.29 4.37
C GLY A 125 -16.83 -4.53 5.52
N ILE A 126 -15.55 -4.16 5.39
CA ILE A 126 -14.77 -3.54 6.49
C ILE A 126 -14.34 -2.10 6.24
N ARG A 127 -14.47 -1.58 5.01
CA ARG A 127 -14.00 -0.23 4.68
C ARG A 127 -14.74 0.82 5.51
N ASN A 128 -14.03 1.87 5.90
CA ASN A 128 -14.67 2.95 6.63
C ASN A 128 -15.57 3.77 5.69
N PRO A 129 -16.78 4.14 6.11
CA PRO A 129 -17.58 5.13 5.40
C PRO A 129 -16.99 6.53 5.63
N LEU A 130 -17.42 7.50 4.81
CA LEU A 130 -17.12 8.90 5.02
C LEU A 130 -18.18 9.54 5.93
N ASP A 131 -17.79 10.59 6.63
CA ASP A 131 -18.70 11.37 7.46
C ASP A 131 -19.75 12.10 6.60
N LEU A 132 -20.87 12.47 7.22
CA LEU A 132 -21.89 13.26 6.55
C LEU A 132 -21.40 14.70 6.36
N SER A 133 -21.39 15.18 5.11
CA SER A 133 -21.07 16.57 4.84
C SER A 133 -22.11 17.53 5.43
N GLU A 134 -21.69 18.77 5.72
CA GLU A 134 -22.60 19.82 6.19
C GLU A 134 -23.79 20.03 5.24
N GLU A 135 -23.53 19.94 3.93
CA GLU A 135 -24.58 20.00 2.91
C GLU A 135 -25.61 18.87 3.09
N VAL A 136 -25.15 17.63 3.32
CA VAL A 136 -26.05 16.50 3.56
C VAL A 136 -26.82 16.68 4.87
N LEU A 137 -26.15 17.12 5.94
CA LEU A 137 -26.79 17.38 7.24
C LEU A 137 -27.89 18.43 7.14
N SER A 138 -27.66 19.53 6.39
CA SER A 138 -28.62 20.64 6.22
C SER A 138 -29.96 20.22 5.59
N ARG A 139 -29.97 19.10 4.86
CA ARG A 139 -31.15 18.56 4.19
C ARG A 139 -32.07 17.78 5.15
N TYR A 140 -31.59 17.36 6.32
CA TYR A 140 -32.40 16.65 7.33
C TYR A 140 -33.18 17.65 8.18
N LYS A 141 -34.50 17.47 8.29
CA LYS A 141 -35.40 18.35 9.05
C LYS A 141 -36.38 17.51 9.87
N ASN A 142 -36.98 18.10 10.90
CA ASN A 142 -38.03 17.44 11.70
C ASN A 142 -39.35 18.23 11.66
N PRO A 143 -40.01 18.33 10.49
CA PRO A 143 -41.17 19.22 10.33
C PRO A 143 -42.44 18.75 11.06
N ASP A 144 -42.45 17.51 11.54
CA ASP A 144 -43.58 16.86 12.22
C ASP A 144 -43.26 16.48 13.67
N ASN A 145 -42.16 16.99 14.23
CA ASN A 145 -41.72 16.74 15.62
C ASN A 145 -41.64 15.24 15.98
N ASP A 146 -41.17 14.41 15.05
CA ASP A 146 -40.95 12.99 15.29
C ASP A 146 -39.91 12.81 16.40
N PRO A 147 -40.17 12.01 17.45
CA PRO A 147 -39.26 11.83 18.58
C PRO A 147 -37.93 11.17 18.19
N ARG A 148 -37.85 10.52 17.01
CA ARG A 148 -36.61 9.92 16.49
C ARG A 148 -35.65 10.96 15.86
N GLY A 149 -36.09 12.22 15.76
CA GLY A 149 -35.26 13.34 15.32
C GLY A 149 -35.36 13.65 13.82
N PRO A 150 -34.43 14.45 13.28
CA PRO A 150 -34.45 14.89 11.88
C PRO A 150 -34.40 13.75 10.86
N TRP A 151 -35.14 13.91 9.76
CA TRP A 151 -35.23 12.95 8.67
C TRP A 151 -35.26 13.65 7.31
N GLN A 152 -34.95 12.90 6.25
CA GLN A 152 -35.10 13.33 4.86
C GLN A 152 -36.32 12.69 4.23
N SER A 153 -37.02 13.48 3.41
CA SER A 153 -38.20 13.04 2.67
C SER A 153 -37.80 12.34 1.38
N VAL A 154 -37.97 11.02 1.30
CA VAL A 154 -37.73 10.23 0.08
C VAL A 154 -39.06 9.81 -0.52
N SER A 155 -39.15 9.75 -1.85
CA SER A 155 -40.37 9.29 -2.52
C SER A 155 -40.65 7.82 -2.19
N ALA A 156 -41.86 7.48 -1.75
CA ALA A 156 -42.26 6.08 -1.50
C ALA A 156 -42.69 5.34 -2.78
N ASN A 157 -42.06 5.66 -3.92
CA ASN A 157 -42.34 5.05 -5.22
C ASN A 157 -41.06 4.80 -6.03
N ALA A 158 -41.10 3.81 -6.92
CA ALA A 158 -39.99 3.38 -7.77
C ALA A 158 -40.43 3.33 -9.24
N GLN A 159 -39.47 3.20 -10.17
CA GLN A 159 -39.77 3.07 -11.59
C GLN A 159 -40.50 1.75 -11.87
N ALA A 160 -41.60 1.81 -12.62
CA ALA A 160 -42.50 0.67 -12.81
C ALA A 160 -41.86 -0.53 -13.53
N GLY A 161 -40.79 -0.33 -14.30
CA GLY A 161 -40.13 -1.37 -15.11
C GLY A 161 -39.57 -2.55 -14.31
N HIS A 162 -39.37 -2.40 -13.00
CA HIS A 162 -38.94 -3.46 -12.08
C HIS A 162 -39.99 -3.77 -11.00
N GLY A 163 -41.19 -3.20 -11.11
CA GLY A 163 -42.26 -3.38 -10.14
C GLY A 163 -42.94 -4.72 -10.30
N THR A 164 -43.26 -5.37 -9.18
CA THR A 164 -44.13 -6.56 -9.16
C THR A 164 -45.61 -6.14 -9.19
N PRO A 165 -46.54 -7.01 -9.64
CA PRO A 165 -47.98 -6.70 -9.62
C PRO A 165 -48.49 -6.25 -8.25
N SER A 166 -47.91 -6.78 -7.16
CA SER A 166 -48.24 -6.45 -5.77
C SER A 166 -47.89 -5.00 -5.35
N GLN A 167 -47.13 -4.27 -6.16
CA GLN A 167 -46.76 -2.87 -5.91
C GLN A 167 -47.66 -1.86 -6.66
N PHE A 168 -48.65 -2.36 -7.41
CA PHE A 168 -49.66 -1.54 -8.09
C PHE A 168 -51.00 -1.69 -7.37
N TYR A 169 -51.25 -0.79 -6.43
CA TYR A 169 -52.50 -0.75 -5.67
C TYR A 169 -52.89 0.69 -5.33
N LYS A 170 -54.17 0.88 -5.04
CA LYS A 170 -54.66 2.15 -4.49
C LYS A 170 -54.27 2.27 -3.02
N LEU A 171 -53.65 3.39 -2.67
CA LEU A 171 -53.31 3.71 -1.30
C LEU A 171 -54.32 4.72 -0.74
N ARG A 172 -54.98 4.36 0.36
CA ARG A 172 -55.85 5.27 1.11
C ARG A 172 -55.00 6.14 2.04
N LEU A 173 -55.09 7.45 1.87
CA LEU A 173 -54.40 8.46 2.67
C LEU A 173 -55.11 8.67 4.02
N PRO A 174 -54.42 9.26 5.03
CA PRO A 174 -55.06 9.69 6.27
C PRO A 174 -56.23 10.65 6.08
N SER A 175 -56.20 11.49 5.03
CA SER A 175 -57.31 12.37 4.63
C SER A 175 -58.57 11.62 4.18
N GLY A 176 -58.47 10.31 3.91
CA GLY A 176 -59.52 9.49 3.34
C GLY A 176 -59.51 9.39 1.82
N ARG A 177 -58.71 10.21 1.12
CA ARG A 177 -58.54 10.13 -0.35
C ARG A 177 -57.77 8.87 -0.73
N GLU A 178 -58.13 8.26 -1.85
CA GLU A 178 -57.35 7.19 -2.46
C GLU A 178 -56.50 7.72 -3.61
N ILE A 179 -55.26 7.25 -3.69
CA ILE A 179 -54.34 7.62 -4.77
C ILE A 179 -53.74 6.39 -5.43
N ASP A 180 -53.55 6.48 -6.73
CA ASP A 180 -52.75 5.55 -7.52
C ASP A 180 -51.27 5.97 -7.50
N PRO A 181 -50.33 5.04 -7.72
CA PRO A 181 -48.94 5.43 -7.94
C PRO A 181 -48.84 6.34 -9.17
N PRO A 182 -47.87 7.29 -9.20
CA PRO A 182 -47.70 8.18 -10.35
C PRO A 182 -47.51 7.39 -11.65
N LYS A 183 -47.99 7.93 -12.77
CA LYS A 183 -47.85 7.30 -14.09
C LYS A 183 -46.38 6.93 -14.38
N GLY A 184 -46.12 5.68 -14.77
CA GLY A 184 -44.77 5.16 -15.01
C GLY A 184 -44.00 4.73 -13.75
N ARG A 185 -44.64 4.77 -12.57
CA ARG A 185 -44.06 4.36 -11.28
C ARG A 185 -44.95 3.33 -10.59
N CYS A 186 -44.37 2.59 -9.65
CA CYS A 186 -45.07 1.71 -8.71
C CYS A 186 -44.76 2.15 -7.27
N TRP A 187 -45.52 1.68 -6.29
CA TRP A 187 -45.15 1.92 -4.89
C TRP A 187 -43.84 1.20 -4.54
N LEU A 188 -43.09 1.79 -3.61
CA LEU A 188 -41.82 1.22 -3.17
C LEU A 188 -42.04 -0.13 -2.46
N TYR A 189 -43.14 -0.24 -1.72
CA TYR A 189 -43.50 -1.41 -0.93
C TYR A 189 -44.79 -2.05 -1.48
N THR A 190 -44.94 -3.36 -1.25
CA THR A 190 -46.24 -4.05 -1.41
C THR A 190 -47.28 -3.45 -0.47
N LYS A 191 -48.57 -3.73 -0.70
CA LYS A 191 -49.65 -3.15 0.10
C LYS A 191 -49.51 -3.47 1.59
N GLU A 192 -49.14 -4.71 1.90
CA GLU A 192 -48.96 -5.21 3.26
C GLU A 192 -47.78 -4.49 3.94
N ARG A 193 -46.63 -4.44 3.26
CA ARG A 193 -45.45 -3.77 3.80
C ARG A 193 -45.64 -2.27 3.94
N MET A 194 -46.32 -1.61 3.00
CA MET A 194 -46.66 -0.20 3.11
C MET A 194 -47.53 0.06 4.34
N HIS A 195 -48.49 -0.82 4.64
CA HIS A 195 -49.29 -0.70 5.84
C HIS A 195 -48.43 -0.81 7.11
N GLU A 196 -47.51 -1.77 7.18
CA GLU A 196 -46.55 -1.90 8.28
C GLU A 196 -45.72 -0.62 8.47
N GLU A 197 -45.18 -0.05 7.39
CA GLU A 197 -44.37 1.18 7.42
C GLU A 197 -45.19 2.40 7.86
N ILE A 198 -46.48 2.46 7.48
CA ILE A 198 -47.39 3.51 7.97
C ILE A 198 -47.61 3.36 9.48
N GLN A 199 -47.88 2.14 9.97
CA GLN A 199 -48.08 1.88 11.41
C GLN A 199 -46.81 2.14 12.22
N ALA A 200 -45.64 1.82 11.67
CA ALA A 200 -44.35 2.13 12.26
C ALA A 200 -43.99 3.63 12.21
N GLY A 201 -44.83 4.47 11.59
CA GLY A 201 -44.62 5.91 11.47
C GLY A 201 -43.48 6.29 10.51
N ASN A 202 -43.10 5.39 9.60
CA ASN A 202 -42.02 5.60 8.63
C ASN A 202 -42.49 6.29 7.35
N ILE A 203 -43.81 6.39 7.14
CA ILE A 203 -44.42 7.09 6.01
C ILE A 203 -45.02 8.41 6.46
N TRP A 204 -44.66 9.48 5.76
CA TRP A 204 -45.19 10.83 5.95
C TRP A 204 -46.10 11.25 4.81
N PHE A 205 -47.26 11.80 5.16
CA PHE A 205 -48.31 12.25 4.24
C PHE A 205 -48.46 13.77 4.21
N GLY A 206 -47.43 14.52 4.62
CA GLY A 206 -47.53 15.97 4.79
C GLY A 206 -48.26 16.37 6.07
N LYS A 207 -48.25 17.66 6.39
CA LYS A 207 -48.89 18.20 7.61
C LYS A 207 -50.40 17.98 7.65
N THR A 208 -51.05 17.93 6.49
CA THR A 208 -52.51 17.75 6.35
C THR A 208 -52.92 16.29 6.20
N GLY A 209 -51.97 15.37 6.06
CA GLY A 209 -52.26 13.96 5.80
C GLY A 209 -52.78 13.66 4.39
N ASP A 210 -52.67 14.61 3.46
CA ASP A 210 -53.23 14.51 2.10
C ASP A 210 -52.15 14.53 0.99
N ASN A 211 -50.86 14.49 1.32
CA ASN A 211 -49.81 14.43 0.31
C ASN A 211 -49.52 12.98 -0.10
N ALA A 212 -48.87 12.80 -1.26
CA ALA A 212 -48.34 11.51 -1.67
C ALA A 212 -47.34 10.97 -0.60
N PRO A 213 -47.32 9.64 -0.36
CA PRO A 213 -46.50 9.04 0.69
C PRO A 213 -45.01 9.31 0.45
N ARG A 214 -44.33 9.71 1.52
CA ARG A 214 -42.88 9.89 1.56
C ARG A 214 -42.28 9.02 2.65
N VAL A 215 -41.20 8.32 2.37
CA VAL A 215 -40.44 7.57 3.37
C VAL A 215 -39.60 8.55 4.18
N LYS A 216 -39.66 8.44 5.51
CA LYS A 216 -38.78 9.14 6.44
C LYS A 216 -37.46 8.40 6.55
N MET A 217 -36.39 8.99 6.03
CA MET A 217 -35.04 8.47 6.22
C MET A 217 -34.38 9.24 7.37
N PHE A 218 -34.24 8.62 8.54
CA PHE A 218 -33.74 9.30 9.74
C PHE A 218 -32.23 9.57 9.70
N LEU A 219 -31.84 10.74 10.19
CA LEU A 219 -30.43 11.15 10.29
C LEU A 219 -29.64 10.18 11.15
N ALA A 220 -30.20 9.73 12.28
CA ALA A 220 -29.52 8.80 13.19
C ALA A 220 -29.14 7.47 12.52
N GLU A 221 -30.00 6.95 11.65
CA GLU A 221 -29.70 5.73 10.88
C GLU A 221 -28.67 5.99 9.79
N LYS A 222 -28.79 7.13 9.09
CA LYS A 222 -27.82 7.52 8.08
C LYS A 222 -26.43 7.76 8.68
N ALA A 223 -26.34 8.43 9.82
CA ALA A 223 -25.10 8.74 10.52
C ALA A 223 -24.34 7.47 10.92
N LYS A 224 -25.06 6.41 11.34
CA LYS A 224 -24.45 5.10 11.62
C LYS A 224 -23.83 4.42 10.40
N LYS A 225 -24.41 4.63 9.20
CA LYS A 225 -23.92 4.04 7.94
C LYS A 225 -22.86 4.91 7.24
N GLY A 226 -22.86 6.21 7.51
CA GLY A 226 -22.07 7.22 6.80
C GLY A 226 -22.38 7.32 5.31
N LEU A 227 -21.45 7.93 4.57
CA LEU A 227 -21.46 8.06 3.12
C LEU A 227 -20.56 7.00 2.48
N THR A 228 -21.02 6.47 1.36
CA THR A 228 -20.16 5.65 0.50
C THR A 228 -19.24 6.59 -0.28
N PRO A 229 -17.93 6.32 -0.35
CA PRO A 229 -17.00 7.14 -1.12
C PRO A 229 -17.42 7.23 -2.58
N GLU A 230 -17.45 8.46 -3.13
CA GLU A 230 -17.63 8.70 -4.56
C GLU A 230 -16.30 8.48 -5.30
N THR A 231 -16.35 8.35 -6.63
CA THR A 231 -15.17 8.13 -7.47
C THR A 231 -14.69 9.41 -8.16
N ILE A 232 -15.20 10.58 -7.80
CA ILE A 232 -14.70 11.88 -8.28
C ILE A 232 -14.33 12.68 -7.05
N TRP A 233 -13.05 13.01 -6.89
CA TRP A 233 -12.50 13.67 -5.72
C TRP A 233 -12.04 15.08 -6.10
N PRO A 234 -12.85 16.10 -5.78
CA PRO A 234 -12.56 17.47 -6.18
C PRO A 234 -11.40 18.06 -5.38
N ALA A 235 -10.69 19.01 -5.99
CA ALA A 235 -9.54 19.69 -5.40
C ALA A 235 -9.88 20.39 -4.08
N THR A 236 -11.13 20.83 -3.92
CA THR A 236 -11.64 21.48 -2.70
C THR A 236 -11.67 20.56 -1.49
N GLU A 237 -11.68 19.24 -1.71
CA GLU A 237 -11.77 18.25 -0.63
C GLU A 237 -10.45 17.52 -0.37
N VAL A 238 -9.68 17.25 -1.41
CA VAL A 238 -8.47 16.41 -1.32
C VAL A 238 -7.19 17.13 -1.75
N GLY A 239 -7.28 18.42 -2.04
CA GLY A 239 -6.13 19.26 -2.40
C GLY A 239 -5.63 19.07 -3.83
N THR A 240 -4.55 19.78 -4.15
CA THR A 240 -3.91 19.83 -5.47
C THR A 240 -2.40 19.65 -5.34
N ASN A 241 -1.73 19.34 -6.46
CA ASN A 241 -0.25 19.29 -6.51
C ASN A 241 0.38 20.64 -6.10
N ASP A 242 -0.19 21.76 -6.56
CA ASP A 242 0.33 23.10 -6.26
C ASP A 242 0.24 23.43 -4.75
N ALA A 243 -0.87 23.07 -4.11
CA ALA A 243 -1.05 23.25 -2.67
C ALA A 243 -0.05 22.41 -1.88
N ALA A 244 0.11 21.14 -2.26
CA ALA A 244 1.06 20.22 -1.64
C ALA A 244 2.52 20.72 -1.76
N LYS A 245 2.91 21.22 -2.95
CA LYS A 245 4.25 21.77 -3.19
C LYS A 245 4.51 23.00 -2.32
N LYS A 246 3.55 23.93 -2.24
CA LYS A 246 3.67 25.12 -1.37
C LYS A 246 3.80 24.74 0.10
N GLY A 247 2.97 23.80 0.58
CA GLY A 247 3.03 23.32 1.96
C GLY A 247 4.38 22.69 2.29
N LEU A 248 4.91 21.84 1.40
CA LEU A 248 6.22 21.20 1.61
C LEU A 248 7.38 22.22 1.63
N LEU A 249 7.37 23.23 0.76
CA LEU A 249 8.39 24.28 0.75
C LEU A 249 8.35 25.14 2.01
N GLN A 250 7.17 25.40 2.57
CA GLN A 250 7.03 26.09 3.85
C GLN A 250 7.55 25.23 5.01
N LEU A 251 7.26 23.92 4.98
CA LEU A 251 7.70 22.99 6.01
C LEU A 251 9.23 22.78 5.98
N LEU A 252 9.82 22.70 4.79
CA LEU A 252 11.23 22.39 4.56
C LEU A 252 11.91 23.46 3.67
N PRO A 253 12.09 24.70 4.15
CA PRO A 253 12.58 25.81 3.32
C PRO A 253 14.03 25.67 2.87
N LYS A 254 14.80 24.76 3.48
CA LYS A 254 16.22 24.51 3.19
C LYS A 254 16.46 23.26 2.33
N SER A 255 15.42 22.49 2.03
CA SER A 255 15.53 21.28 1.22
C SER A 255 15.44 21.62 -0.27
N SER A 256 16.00 20.76 -1.12
CA SER A 256 15.76 20.80 -2.56
C SER A 256 14.26 20.73 -2.85
N VAL A 257 13.82 21.33 -3.95
CA VAL A 257 12.41 21.29 -4.34
C VAL A 257 12.04 19.87 -4.74
N PHE A 258 11.07 19.27 -4.05
CA PHE A 258 10.39 18.07 -4.54
C PHE A 258 9.30 18.50 -5.53
N ASP A 259 9.32 17.95 -6.74
CA ASP A 259 8.54 18.55 -7.83
C ASP A 259 7.04 18.37 -7.69
N ASN A 260 6.60 17.17 -7.30
CA ASN A 260 5.20 16.76 -7.34
C ASN A 260 4.77 16.00 -6.08
N PRO A 261 4.85 16.60 -4.87
CA PRO A 261 4.38 15.93 -3.67
C PRO A 261 2.86 15.78 -3.72
N LYS A 262 2.33 14.65 -3.23
CA LYS A 262 0.88 14.47 -3.08
C LYS A 262 0.36 15.25 -1.86
N PRO A 263 -0.86 15.83 -1.92
CA PRO A 263 -1.48 16.51 -0.78
C PRO A 263 -1.83 15.52 0.33
N GLU A 264 -1.79 15.98 1.58
CA GLU A 264 -2.07 15.12 2.75
C GLU A 264 -3.54 14.70 2.80
N GLU A 265 -4.45 15.55 2.33
CA GLU A 265 -5.90 15.34 2.35
C GLU A 265 -6.32 14.18 1.42
N LEU A 266 -5.65 14.04 0.27
CA LEU A 266 -5.81 12.89 -0.62
C LEU A 266 -5.47 11.58 0.08
N LEU A 267 -4.31 11.55 0.74
CA LEU A 267 -3.83 10.38 1.47
C LEU A 267 -4.70 10.11 2.70
N GLN A 268 -5.16 11.15 3.39
CA GLN A 268 -6.04 11.05 4.55
C GLN A 268 -7.33 10.31 4.18
N ARG A 269 -7.95 10.70 3.05
CA ARG A 269 -9.15 10.02 2.55
C ARG A 269 -8.89 8.56 2.25
N ALA A 270 -7.82 8.24 1.51
CA ALA A 270 -7.48 6.86 1.16
C ALA A 270 -7.17 6.01 2.41
N VAL A 271 -6.32 6.51 3.32
CA VAL A 271 -5.93 5.83 4.57
C VAL A 271 -7.12 5.66 5.50
N HIS A 272 -8.01 6.66 5.61
CA HIS A 272 -9.24 6.55 6.38
C HIS A 272 -10.12 5.43 5.85
N ILE A 273 -10.44 5.43 4.54
CA ILE A 273 -11.30 4.40 3.93
C ILE A 273 -10.70 3.00 4.15
N ALA A 274 -9.38 2.87 4.03
CA ALA A 274 -8.72 1.57 3.98
C ALA A 274 -8.30 0.98 5.34
N SER A 275 -8.16 1.79 6.39
CA SER A 275 -7.48 1.36 7.63
C SER A 275 -7.96 2.08 8.89
N ASN A 276 -7.67 1.49 10.05
CA ASN A 276 -7.95 2.01 11.38
C ASN A 276 -6.66 2.31 12.17
N PRO A 277 -6.72 3.08 13.27
CA PRO A 277 -5.57 3.26 14.15
C PRO A 277 -4.91 1.93 14.57
N GLY A 278 -3.58 1.87 14.56
CA GLY A 278 -2.79 0.66 14.84
C GLY A 278 -2.50 -0.23 13.61
N ASP A 279 -3.29 -0.12 12.55
CA ASP A 279 -3.06 -0.84 11.30
C ASP A 279 -1.77 -0.41 10.61
N LEU A 280 -1.25 -1.27 9.74
CA LEU A 280 -0.01 -1.03 9.00
C LEU A 280 -0.29 -0.46 7.60
N VAL A 281 0.28 0.71 7.31
CA VAL A 281 0.28 1.38 6.01
C VAL A 281 1.65 1.21 5.33
N LEU A 282 1.66 0.85 4.05
CA LEU A 282 2.89 0.69 3.26
C LEU A 282 2.91 1.66 2.09
N ASP A 283 4.04 2.34 1.90
CA ASP A 283 4.34 3.09 0.68
C ASP A 283 5.71 2.67 0.15
N SER A 284 5.75 2.11 -1.06
CA SER A 284 6.99 1.66 -1.69
C SER A 284 7.61 2.67 -2.67
N PHE A 285 7.01 3.86 -2.77
CA PHE A 285 7.44 5.00 -3.58
C PHE A 285 7.24 6.28 -2.76
N ALA A 286 7.88 6.35 -1.60
CA ALA A 286 7.51 7.31 -0.56
C ALA A 286 7.75 8.79 -0.94
N GLY A 287 8.67 9.07 -1.87
CA GLY A 287 8.95 10.40 -2.38
C GLY A 287 9.23 11.41 -1.26
N SER A 288 8.32 12.37 -1.09
CA SER A 288 8.41 13.41 -0.05
C SER A 288 7.96 12.97 1.35
N GLY A 289 7.52 11.72 1.52
CA GLY A 289 7.09 11.15 2.79
C GLY A 289 5.66 11.47 3.22
N THR A 290 4.79 11.90 2.31
CA THR A 290 3.39 12.26 2.61
C THR A 290 2.62 11.10 3.27
N THR A 291 2.72 9.88 2.74
CA THR A 291 2.00 8.72 3.27
C THR A 291 2.37 8.43 4.73
N GLY A 292 3.65 8.47 5.07
CA GLY A 292 4.12 8.28 6.44
C GLY A 292 3.68 9.41 7.38
N ALA A 293 3.73 10.66 6.93
CA ALA A 293 3.25 11.80 7.71
C ALA A 293 1.76 11.65 8.06
N VAL A 294 0.92 11.36 7.05
CA VAL A 294 -0.52 11.16 7.22
C VAL A 294 -0.83 9.96 8.11
N ALA A 295 -0.24 8.80 7.80
CA ALA A 295 -0.44 7.59 8.59
C ALA A 295 -0.04 7.80 10.06
N HIS A 296 1.08 8.48 10.32
CA HIS A 296 1.55 8.79 11.67
C HIS A 296 0.56 9.69 12.42
N LYS A 297 0.15 10.83 11.82
CA LYS A 297 -0.82 11.78 12.41
C LYS A 297 -2.16 11.11 12.72
N MET A 298 -2.55 10.14 11.89
CA MET A 298 -3.76 9.35 12.05
C MET A 298 -3.60 8.14 13.00
N GLY A 299 -2.44 7.93 13.63
CA GLY A 299 -2.23 6.84 14.59
C GLY A 299 -2.10 5.45 13.97
N ARG A 300 -1.69 5.35 12.70
CA ARG A 300 -1.36 4.09 12.02
C ARG A 300 0.14 3.82 12.13
N ARG A 301 0.51 2.53 12.11
CA ARG A 301 1.90 2.13 11.87
C ARG A 301 2.20 2.27 10.38
N TRP A 302 3.44 2.57 10.03
CA TRP A 302 3.79 2.74 8.62
C TRP A 302 5.18 2.23 8.28
N ILE A 303 5.34 1.83 7.03
CA ILE A 303 6.62 1.52 6.40
C ILE A 303 6.68 2.33 5.10
N MET A 304 7.76 3.09 4.94
CA MET A 304 8.06 3.83 3.71
C MET A 304 9.37 3.33 3.12
N ILE A 305 9.39 3.13 1.80
CA ILE A 305 10.57 2.75 1.04
C ILE A 305 10.80 3.82 -0.01
N GLU A 306 12.04 4.29 -0.09
CA GLU A 306 12.47 5.29 -1.07
C GLU A 306 13.89 4.98 -1.54
N LEU A 307 14.18 5.33 -2.80
CA LEU A 307 15.51 5.19 -3.39
C LEU A 307 16.25 6.53 -3.35
N GLY A 308 17.56 6.49 -3.13
CA GLY A 308 18.42 7.68 -3.16
C GLY A 308 18.28 8.59 -1.94
N GLU A 309 18.66 9.86 -2.12
CA GLU A 309 18.85 10.81 -1.02
C GLU A 309 17.54 11.44 -0.51
N HIS A 310 16.40 11.18 -1.15
CA HIS A 310 15.08 11.70 -0.71
C HIS A 310 14.75 11.32 0.73
N CYS A 311 15.22 10.15 1.19
CA CYS A 311 15.16 9.77 2.60
C CYS A 311 15.76 10.84 3.51
N HIS A 312 16.95 11.35 3.18
CA HIS A 312 17.71 12.29 4.01
C HIS A 312 17.28 13.74 3.78
N THR A 313 16.89 14.09 2.56
CA THR A 313 16.57 15.48 2.18
C THR A 313 15.11 15.86 2.45
N HIS A 314 14.18 14.90 2.41
CA HIS A 314 12.74 15.18 2.55
C HIS A 314 12.09 14.36 3.66
N ILE A 315 12.19 13.02 3.62
CA ILE A 315 11.41 12.15 4.51
C ILE A 315 11.82 12.32 5.98
N ILE A 316 13.12 12.19 6.29
CA ILE A 316 13.62 12.31 7.67
C ILE A 316 13.34 13.70 8.25
N PRO A 317 13.67 14.83 7.57
CA PRO A 317 13.35 16.17 8.07
C PRO A 317 11.86 16.38 8.29
N ARG A 318 11.01 15.94 7.35
CA ARG A 318 9.55 16.04 7.46
C ARG A 318 9.04 15.28 8.68
N LEU A 319 9.42 14.01 8.83
CA LEU A 319 8.91 13.18 9.92
C LEU A 319 9.40 13.62 11.29
N LYS A 320 10.61 14.18 11.40
CA LYS A 320 11.05 14.82 12.64
C LYS A 320 10.10 15.94 13.04
N LYS A 321 9.76 16.84 12.11
CA LYS A 321 8.76 17.90 12.36
C LYS A 321 7.39 17.36 12.73
N VAL A 322 6.92 16.29 12.07
CA VAL A 322 5.65 15.63 12.44
C VAL A 322 5.69 15.10 13.87
N ILE A 323 6.78 14.43 14.27
CA ILE A 323 6.96 13.88 15.62
C ILE A 323 7.10 14.99 16.66
N ASP A 324 7.85 16.04 16.35
CA ASP A 324 8.07 17.17 17.26
C ASP A 324 6.82 18.06 17.39
N GLY A 325 5.82 17.89 16.51
CA GLY A 325 4.60 18.72 16.47
C GLY A 325 4.78 20.03 15.69
N ASP A 326 5.90 20.21 15.00
CA ASP A 326 6.31 21.40 14.26
C ASP A 326 5.87 21.38 12.77
N ASP A 327 4.77 20.69 12.47
CA ASP A 327 4.16 20.60 11.14
C ASP A 327 2.68 21.05 11.18
N PRO A 328 2.42 22.37 11.17
CA PRO A 328 1.06 22.90 11.32
C PRO A 328 0.19 22.74 10.06
N GLY A 329 0.74 22.29 8.93
CA GLY A 329 0.04 22.19 7.65
C GLY A 329 -0.69 20.87 7.43
N GLY A 330 -1.33 20.76 6.25
CA GLY A 330 -2.03 19.55 5.83
C GLY A 330 -3.15 19.18 6.79
N ILE A 331 -3.13 17.93 7.27
CA ILE A 331 -4.23 17.40 8.10
C ILE A 331 -4.04 17.57 9.61
N THR A 332 -2.96 18.24 10.05
CA THR A 332 -2.57 18.32 11.47
C THR A 332 -3.71 18.83 12.35
N GLU A 333 -4.34 19.95 11.98
CA GLU A 333 -5.47 20.51 12.72
C GLU A 333 -6.70 19.60 12.65
N ALA A 334 -7.03 19.09 11.45
CA ALA A 334 -8.22 18.27 11.21
C ALA A 334 -8.23 16.97 12.04
N VAL A 335 -7.06 16.40 12.33
CA VAL A 335 -6.93 15.19 13.17
C VAL A 335 -6.49 15.49 14.60
N GLY A 336 -6.34 16.77 14.97
CA GLY A 336 -5.92 17.18 16.31
C GLY A 336 -4.54 16.68 16.72
N TRP A 337 -3.61 16.54 15.76
CA TRP A 337 -2.27 16.02 16.01
C TRP A 337 -1.42 17.03 16.81
N LYS A 338 -0.69 16.55 17.82
CA LYS A 338 0.13 17.37 18.74
C LYS A 338 1.60 16.95 18.81
N GLY A 339 2.04 16.01 17.98
CA GLY A 339 3.35 15.38 18.08
C GLY A 339 3.36 14.11 18.94
N GLY A 340 4.50 13.44 18.96
CA GLY A 340 4.77 12.18 19.64
C GLY A 340 5.24 11.06 18.70
N GLY A 341 5.52 9.90 19.29
CA GLY A 341 5.95 8.71 18.54
C GLY A 341 7.42 8.74 18.13
N GLY A 342 7.77 7.90 17.14
CA GLY A 342 9.13 7.77 16.65
C GLY A 342 9.18 6.94 15.36
N PHE A 343 10.31 6.96 14.69
CA PHE A 343 10.58 6.04 13.57
C PHE A 343 11.97 5.45 13.70
N ARG A 344 12.17 4.31 13.03
CA ARG A 344 13.50 3.72 12.81
C ARG A 344 13.85 3.88 11.34
N TYR A 345 15.09 4.24 11.08
CA TYR A 345 15.62 4.35 9.73
C TYR A 345 16.53 3.15 9.44
N TYR A 346 16.32 2.51 8.29
CA TYR A 346 17.12 1.38 7.84
C TYR A 346 17.59 1.65 6.42
N ARG A 347 18.79 1.16 6.10
CA ARG A 347 19.35 1.16 4.74
C ARG A 347 19.57 -0.28 4.30
N LEU A 348 19.28 -0.58 3.04
CA LEU A 348 19.68 -1.85 2.46
C LEU A 348 21.21 -1.92 2.40
N ALA A 349 21.77 -2.91 3.06
CA ALA A 349 23.19 -3.20 2.99
C ALA A 349 23.57 -3.72 1.59
N PRO A 350 24.84 -3.54 1.16
CA PRO A 350 25.34 -4.14 -0.08
C PRO A 350 25.28 -5.68 0.00
N LEU A 351 25.54 -6.37 -1.12
CA LEU A 351 25.66 -7.82 -1.10
C LEU A 351 26.66 -8.28 -0.04
N LEU A 352 26.25 -9.28 0.75
CA LEU A 352 27.07 -9.81 1.84
C LEU A 352 28.36 -10.48 1.34
N LEU A 353 28.31 -11.09 0.14
CA LEU A 353 29.47 -11.67 -0.51
C LEU A 353 29.76 -10.96 -1.84
N GLU A 354 31.03 -10.88 -2.19
CA GLU A 354 31.53 -10.46 -3.50
C GLU A 354 32.52 -11.50 -4.03
N ARG A 355 32.78 -11.48 -5.34
CA ARG A 355 33.83 -12.29 -5.95
C ARG A 355 35.15 -11.54 -5.90
N ASP A 356 36.19 -12.20 -5.41
CA ASP A 356 37.56 -11.67 -5.50
C ASP A 356 38.09 -11.74 -6.95
N ARG A 357 39.31 -11.23 -7.17
CA ARG A 357 39.98 -11.22 -8.48
C ARG A 357 40.24 -12.62 -9.07
N TRP A 358 40.05 -13.68 -8.29
CA TRP A 358 40.21 -15.08 -8.69
C TRP A 358 38.87 -15.83 -8.76
N GLY A 359 37.74 -15.14 -8.58
CA GLY A 359 36.40 -15.71 -8.66
C GLY A 359 35.91 -16.39 -7.38
N ASN A 360 36.64 -16.31 -6.26
CA ASN A 360 36.20 -16.89 -4.99
C ASN A 360 35.22 -15.97 -4.28
N TRP A 361 34.22 -16.56 -3.63
CA TRP A 361 33.30 -15.82 -2.78
C TRP A 361 33.95 -15.42 -1.47
N VAL A 362 34.01 -14.12 -1.20
CA VAL A 362 34.53 -13.53 0.02
C VAL A 362 33.51 -12.56 0.62
N VAL A 363 33.61 -12.30 1.93
CA VAL A 363 32.76 -11.28 2.56
C VAL A 363 33.08 -9.91 1.95
N ASN A 364 32.04 -9.19 1.56
CA ASN A 364 32.19 -7.86 0.96
C ASN A 364 32.88 -6.91 1.93
N ARG A 365 33.90 -6.18 1.46
CA ARG A 365 34.71 -5.26 2.27
C ARG A 365 33.93 -4.10 2.88
N ALA A 366 32.75 -3.79 2.35
CA ALA A 366 31.86 -2.77 2.91
C ALA A 366 31.23 -3.19 4.26
N TYR A 367 31.27 -4.48 4.63
CA TYR A 367 30.78 -4.96 5.91
C TYR A 367 31.84 -4.82 7.00
N ASN A 368 31.52 -4.06 8.05
CA ASN A 368 32.24 -4.16 9.31
C ASN A 368 31.76 -5.39 10.12
N ALA A 369 32.44 -5.69 11.23
CA ALA A 369 32.14 -6.86 12.05
C ALA A 369 30.71 -6.86 12.61
N ALA A 370 30.19 -5.71 13.02
CA ALA A 370 28.83 -5.58 13.55
C ALA A 370 27.77 -5.83 12.46
N MET A 371 27.93 -5.23 11.28
CA MET A 371 27.04 -5.47 10.13
C MET A 371 27.03 -6.93 9.70
N LEU A 372 28.21 -7.56 9.67
CA LEU A 372 28.35 -8.98 9.32
C LEU A 372 27.65 -9.87 10.35
N ALA A 373 27.85 -9.58 11.64
CA ALA A 373 27.21 -10.29 12.73
C ALA A 373 25.69 -10.15 12.66
N GLU A 374 25.16 -8.93 12.48
CA GLU A 374 23.73 -8.66 12.35
C GLU A 374 23.11 -9.40 11.16
N ALA A 375 23.75 -9.32 9.99
CA ALA A 375 23.29 -10.00 8.77
C ALA A 375 23.23 -11.52 8.96
N LEU A 376 24.27 -12.11 9.56
CA LEU A 376 24.35 -13.55 9.79
C LEU A 376 23.44 -14.04 10.92
N CYS A 377 23.22 -13.23 11.96
CA CYS A 377 22.18 -13.49 12.95
C CYS A 377 20.83 -13.62 12.25
N LYS A 378 20.46 -12.62 11.44
CA LYS A 378 19.20 -12.63 10.70
C LYS A 378 19.09 -13.83 9.77
N LEU A 379 20.14 -14.15 9.01
CA LEU A 379 20.15 -15.30 8.10
C LEU A 379 19.97 -16.62 8.83
N GLU A 380 20.58 -16.80 10.01
CA GLU A 380 20.47 -18.02 10.81
C GLU A 380 19.23 -18.08 11.70
N GLY A 381 18.44 -17.00 11.79
CA GLY A 381 17.22 -16.95 12.61
C GLY A 381 17.46 -16.54 14.07
N PHE A 382 18.59 -15.89 14.34
CA PHE A 382 18.95 -15.31 15.63
C PHE A 382 18.58 -13.82 15.68
N THR A 383 18.23 -13.33 16.86
CA THR A 383 18.10 -11.91 17.14
C THR A 383 19.48 -11.34 17.40
N TYR A 384 19.89 -10.33 16.63
CA TYR A 384 21.13 -9.60 16.87
C TYR A 384 20.99 -8.77 18.15
N ALA A 385 21.80 -9.09 19.15
CA ALA A 385 21.78 -8.48 20.48
C ALA A 385 23.15 -8.77 21.14
N PRO A 386 24.19 -8.01 20.76
CA PRO A 386 25.54 -8.25 21.26
C PRO A 386 25.63 -7.99 22.77
N SER A 387 26.36 -8.85 23.48
CA SER A 387 26.60 -8.70 24.91
C SER A 387 27.71 -7.70 25.20
N GLU A 388 27.54 -6.87 26.22
CA GLU A 388 28.58 -5.96 26.71
C GLU A 388 29.68 -6.69 27.49
N THR A 389 29.43 -7.92 27.94
CA THR A 389 30.33 -8.68 28.82
C THR A 389 30.90 -9.94 28.16
N LEU A 390 30.13 -10.58 27.27
CA LEU A 390 30.52 -11.80 26.57
C LEU A 390 30.88 -11.48 25.13
N TRP A 391 32.19 -11.43 24.84
CA TRP A 391 32.73 -11.03 23.54
C TRP A 391 32.27 -11.91 22.37
N TRP A 392 31.93 -13.17 22.62
CA TRP A 392 31.45 -14.11 21.60
C TRP A 392 29.92 -14.07 21.41
N GLN A 393 29.16 -13.43 22.30
CA GLN A 393 27.71 -13.39 22.21
C GLN A 393 27.28 -12.20 21.33
N HIS A 394 27.11 -12.45 20.02
CA HIS A 394 26.62 -11.43 19.09
C HIS A 394 25.08 -11.40 18.98
N GLY A 395 24.42 -12.50 19.32
CA GLY A 395 22.97 -12.62 19.28
C GLY A 395 22.48 -13.92 19.91
N HIS A 396 21.16 -14.11 19.95
CA HIS A 396 20.52 -15.27 20.57
C HIS A 396 19.25 -15.69 19.83
N SER A 397 18.94 -17.00 19.86
CA SER A 397 17.67 -17.56 19.38
C SER A 397 16.74 -17.91 20.56
N THR A 398 17.33 -18.34 21.67
CA THR A 398 16.69 -18.64 22.96
C THR A 398 17.59 -18.15 24.09
N GLU A 399 17.18 -18.33 25.36
CA GLU A 399 17.99 -17.93 26.53
C GLU A 399 19.32 -18.70 26.66
N ARG A 400 19.46 -19.84 25.97
CA ARG A 400 20.63 -20.72 26.06
C ARG A 400 21.34 -20.93 24.73
N ASP A 401 20.83 -20.38 23.63
CA ASP A 401 21.36 -20.59 22.30
C ASP A 401 21.81 -19.28 21.66
N PHE A 402 23.10 -19.20 21.37
CA PHE A 402 23.80 -17.98 20.99
C PHE A 402 24.51 -18.13 19.65
N ILE A 403 24.91 -17.01 19.07
CA ILE A 403 25.67 -16.96 17.81
C ILE A 403 26.90 -16.07 17.94
N TRP A 404 28.03 -16.57 17.42
CA TRP A 404 29.26 -15.83 17.24
C TRP A 404 29.65 -15.80 15.77
N VAL A 405 30.07 -14.64 15.29
CA VAL A 405 30.40 -14.41 13.89
C VAL A 405 31.79 -13.80 13.79
N THR A 406 32.68 -14.45 13.04
CA THR A 406 34.06 -14.00 12.86
C THR A 406 34.54 -14.23 11.43
N THR A 407 35.38 -13.33 10.91
CA THR A 407 36.08 -13.54 9.63
C THR A 407 37.41 -14.27 9.80
N GLN A 408 37.77 -14.64 11.03
CA GLN A 408 39.03 -15.32 11.33
C GLN A 408 38.97 -16.81 10.99
N ASN A 409 40.15 -17.39 10.80
CA ASN A 409 40.32 -18.83 10.74
C ASN A 409 40.57 -19.37 12.15
N LEU A 410 39.82 -20.37 12.58
CA LEU A 410 39.89 -20.89 13.94
C LEU A 410 40.73 -22.18 14.03
N SER A 411 41.60 -22.25 15.03
CA SER A 411 42.34 -23.46 15.42
C SER A 411 41.56 -24.30 16.42
N ALA A 412 41.92 -25.59 16.56
CA ALA A 412 41.30 -26.47 17.55
C ALA A 412 41.52 -26.00 19.00
N GLU A 413 42.65 -25.36 19.30
CA GLU A 413 42.95 -24.80 20.62
C GLU A 413 42.04 -23.62 20.95
N GLN A 414 41.82 -22.71 19.98
CA GLN A 414 40.90 -21.58 20.15
C GLN A 414 39.46 -22.05 20.37
N LEU A 415 39.03 -23.08 19.63
CA LEU A 415 37.71 -23.67 19.79
C LEU A 415 37.54 -24.36 21.15
N GLN A 416 38.59 -24.99 21.69
CA GLN A 416 38.54 -25.59 23.01
C GLN A 416 38.37 -24.54 24.11
N VAL A 417 39.10 -23.42 24.04
CA VAL A 417 38.95 -22.31 24.99
C VAL A 417 37.54 -21.74 24.93
N LEU A 418 37.03 -21.50 23.71
CA LEU A 418 35.67 -21.01 23.51
C LEU A 418 34.61 -21.96 24.06
N ALA A 419 34.73 -23.27 23.82
CA ALA A 419 33.81 -24.28 24.34
C ALA A 419 33.75 -24.25 25.87
N ASN A 420 34.90 -24.07 26.54
CA ASN A 420 34.96 -23.96 27.99
C ASN A 420 34.30 -22.68 28.51
N GLU A 421 34.49 -21.54 27.82
CA GLU A 421 33.84 -20.26 28.19
C GLU A 421 32.32 -20.29 28.00
N VAL A 422 31.83 -20.95 26.95
CA VAL A 422 30.40 -21.16 26.71
C VAL A 422 29.80 -22.09 27.77
N GLY A 423 30.53 -23.14 28.16
CA GLY A 423 30.10 -24.09 29.19
C GLY A 423 28.95 -25.01 28.74
N GLU A 424 28.56 -25.93 29.62
CA GLU A 424 27.68 -27.07 29.27
C GLU A 424 26.18 -26.72 29.21
N GLY A 425 25.78 -25.57 29.76
CA GLY A 425 24.38 -25.13 29.80
C GLY A 425 23.93 -24.25 28.63
N ARG A 426 24.82 -23.97 27.67
CA ARG A 426 24.60 -23.05 26.55
C ARG A 426 25.12 -23.68 25.26
N SER A 427 24.49 -23.35 24.13
CA SER A 427 24.97 -23.68 22.80
C SER A 427 25.43 -22.42 22.07
N LEU A 428 26.46 -22.57 21.23
CA LEU A 428 26.98 -21.47 20.42
C LEU A 428 27.13 -21.90 18.96
N LEU A 429 26.41 -21.24 18.06
CA LEU A 429 26.65 -21.29 16.63
C LEU A 429 27.82 -20.39 16.26
N VAL A 430 28.93 -20.97 15.81
CA VAL A 430 30.12 -20.25 15.36
C VAL A 430 30.15 -20.20 13.83
N LEU A 431 30.02 -19.00 13.30
CA LEU A 431 30.21 -18.71 11.88
C LEU A 431 31.59 -18.12 11.65
N CYS A 432 32.45 -18.86 10.94
CA CYS A 432 33.83 -18.47 10.67
C CYS A 432 34.19 -18.55 9.17
N SER A 433 35.31 -17.96 8.76
CA SER A 433 35.81 -18.09 7.38
C SER A 433 36.28 -19.52 7.10
N ALA A 434 37.07 -20.08 8.01
CA ALA A 434 37.47 -21.48 8.01
C ALA A 434 37.82 -21.94 9.43
N PHE A 435 37.86 -23.26 9.61
CA PHE A 435 38.43 -23.90 10.79
C PHE A 435 39.32 -25.05 10.31
N ARG A 436 40.46 -25.25 10.97
CA ARG A 436 41.48 -26.23 10.56
C ARG A 436 41.46 -27.47 11.47
N GLY A 437 41.72 -28.63 10.88
CA GLY A 437 42.17 -29.82 11.60
C GLY A 437 41.11 -30.84 12.02
N LEU A 438 39.80 -30.60 11.80
CA LEU A 438 38.73 -31.55 12.11
C LEU A 438 37.58 -31.42 11.09
N GLY A 439 36.97 -32.55 10.70
CA GLY A 439 35.71 -32.57 9.95
C GLY A 439 34.54 -32.11 10.82
N ALA A 440 33.38 -31.79 10.21
CA ALA A 440 32.22 -31.30 10.95
C ALA A 440 31.72 -32.28 12.02
N GLU A 441 31.73 -33.59 11.72
CA GLU A 441 31.33 -34.65 12.66
C GLU A 441 32.31 -34.76 13.84
N ALA A 442 33.61 -34.80 13.57
CA ALA A 442 34.63 -34.85 14.61
C ALA A 442 34.66 -33.59 15.50
N ALA A 443 34.26 -32.43 14.96
CA ALA A 443 34.10 -31.21 15.74
C ALA A 443 32.87 -31.27 16.66
N ALA A 444 31.76 -31.86 16.19
CA ALA A 444 30.53 -32.02 16.97
C ALA A 444 30.70 -33.01 18.13
N GLU A 445 31.46 -34.09 17.93
CA GLU A 445 31.81 -35.02 19.02
C GLU A 445 32.73 -34.38 20.06
N ARG A 446 33.69 -33.56 19.62
CA ARG A 446 34.68 -32.95 20.50
C ARG A 446 34.14 -31.76 21.29
N TRP A 447 33.23 -30.98 20.70
CA TRP A 447 32.63 -29.79 21.32
C TRP A 447 31.11 -29.83 21.15
N PRO A 448 30.39 -30.58 22.00
CA PRO A 448 28.95 -30.77 21.84
C PRO A 448 28.14 -29.46 22.01
N ASN A 449 28.73 -28.45 22.65
CA ASN A 449 28.12 -27.13 22.84
C ASN A 449 28.45 -26.13 21.70
N LEU A 450 29.29 -26.49 20.72
CA LEU A 450 29.63 -25.65 19.58
C LEU A 450 29.12 -26.22 18.25
N MET A 451 28.44 -25.38 17.47
CA MET A 451 28.09 -25.70 16.08
C MET A 451 28.93 -24.85 15.12
N LEU A 452 29.78 -25.47 14.29
CA LEU A 452 30.68 -24.75 13.40
C LEU A 452 30.13 -24.71 11.97
N LYS A 453 30.02 -23.51 11.39
CA LYS A 453 29.64 -23.32 9.99
C LYS A 453 30.55 -22.30 9.29
N LYS A 454 30.79 -22.52 7.99
CA LYS A 454 31.59 -21.60 7.16
C LYS A 454 30.70 -20.53 6.53
N ILE A 455 31.07 -19.26 6.68
CA ILE A 455 30.26 -18.11 6.25
C ILE A 455 29.87 -18.18 4.76
N PRO A 456 30.79 -18.30 3.79
CA PRO A 456 30.40 -18.26 2.38
C PRO A 456 29.41 -19.37 2.01
N ARG A 457 29.59 -20.58 2.56
CA ARG A 457 28.71 -21.72 2.29
C ARG A 457 27.30 -21.52 2.85
N VAL A 458 27.19 -20.93 4.03
CA VAL A 458 25.90 -20.65 4.68
C VAL A 458 25.12 -19.58 3.91
N VAL A 459 25.79 -18.48 3.55
CA VAL A 459 25.15 -17.40 2.80
C VAL A 459 24.75 -17.88 1.41
N LEU A 460 25.63 -18.60 0.70
CA LEU A 460 25.35 -19.16 -0.63
C LEU A 460 24.11 -20.06 -0.64
N ALA A 461 23.89 -20.84 0.42
CA ALA A 461 22.74 -21.74 0.52
C ALA A 461 21.42 -21.05 0.86
N ARG A 462 21.43 -19.82 1.39
CA ARG A 462 20.24 -19.12 1.91
C ARG A 462 19.84 -17.87 1.11
N CYS A 463 20.63 -17.47 0.12
CA CYS A 463 20.42 -16.24 -0.64
C CYS A 463 20.26 -16.52 -2.15
N GLU A 464 19.50 -15.66 -2.84
CA GLU A 464 19.46 -15.58 -4.30
C GLU A 464 20.68 -14.77 -4.79
N TRP A 465 21.31 -15.18 -5.89
CA TRP A 465 22.54 -14.57 -6.42
C TRP A 465 22.34 -14.04 -7.84
N GLY A 466 23.11 -13.00 -8.21
CA GLY A 466 23.21 -12.51 -9.59
C GLY A 466 22.12 -11.55 -10.05
N ARG A 467 21.51 -10.79 -9.13
CA ARG A 467 20.46 -9.80 -9.40
C ARG A 467 20.82 -8.47 -8.75
N ASP A 468 21.83 -7.78 -9.29
CA ASP A 468 22.42 -6.58 -8.68
C ASP A 468 21.84 -5.25 -9.16
N ASP A 469 21.03 -5.24 -10.21
CA ASP A 469 20.42 -4.01 -10.70
C ASP A 469 18.90 -4.10 -10.79
N TYR A 470 18.25 -3.32 -9.93
CA TYR A 470 16.83 -2.98 -9.99
C TYR A 470 16.63 -1.47 -9.85
N SER A 471 17.70 -0.70 -10.09
CA SER A 471 17.64 0.75 -10.11
C SER A 471 16.78 1.17 -11.31
N LEU A 472 16.02 2.23 -11.14
CA LEU A 472 15.26 2.86 -12.23
C LEU A 472 16.19 3.65 -13.17
N ASN A 473 17.47 3.27 -13.25
CA ASN A 473 18.48 3.85 -14.12
C ASN A 473 18.92 2.79 -15.13
N VAL A 474 18.69 3.06 -16.42
CA VAL A 474 18.85 2.14 -17.55
C VAL A 474 20.29 1.64 -17.77
N GLN A 475 21.29 2.16 -17.04
CA GLN A 475 22.70 1.85 -17.32
C GLN A 475 23.16 0.43 -16.95
N ASN A 476 22.37 -0.36 -16.20
CA ASN A 476 22.81 -1.67 -15.71
C ASN A 476 21.81 -2.82 -15.97
N LEU A 477 20.92 -2.69 -16.97
CA LEU A 477 20.07 -3.81 -17.39
C LEU A 477 20.92 -4.93 -18.03
N PRO A 478 20.80 -6.21 -17.59
CA PRO A 478 21.43 -7.31 -18.29
C PRO A 478 20.82 -7.40 -19.70
N MET A 479 21.67 -7.26 -20.72
CA MET A 479 21.26 -7.44 -22.12
C MET A 479 20.63 -8.83 -22.27
N ALA A 480 19.41 -8.88 -22.82
CA ALA A 480 18.79 -10.12 -23.20
C ALA A 480 19.74 -10.90 -24.13
N ALA A 481 19.94 -12.19 -23.85
CA ALA A 481 20.74 -13.05 -24.72
C ALA A 481 20.19 -12.95 -26.16
N PRO A 482 21.05 -12.79 -27.18
CA PRO A 482 20.59 -12.66 -28.55
C PRO A 482 19.75 -13.90 -28.91
N LYS A 483 18.49 -13.67 -29.28
CA LYS A 483 17.64 -14.72 -29.84
C LYS A 483 18.33 -15.25 -31.09
N GLU A 484 18.61 -16.55 -31.14
CA GLU A 484 19.03 -17.21 -32.36
C GLU A 484 18.03 -16.86 -33.47
N ALA A 485 18.56 -16.37 -34.59
CA ALA A 485 17.75 -15.98 -35.73
C ALA A 485 16.94 -17.19 -36.21
N PRO A 486 15.61 -17.06 -36.41
CA PRO A 486 14.82 -18.14 -36.97
C PRO A 486 15.34 -18.44 -38.38
N ARG A 487 15.63 -19.72 -38.65
CA ARG A 487 15.95 -20.20 -40.00
C ARG A 487 14.84 -19.78 -40.95
N SER A 488 15.22 -19.10 -42.03
CA SER A 488 14.30 -18.60 -43.05
C SER A 488 13.64 -19.74 -43.81
N THR A 489 12.39 -20.05 -43.45
CA THR A 489 11.46 -20.72 -44.35
C THR A 489 10.54 -19.66 -44.92
N LYS A 490 10.73 -19.30 -46.20
CA LYS A 490 9.84 -18.40 -46.95
C LYS A 490 8.40 -18.96 -46.93
N PRO A 491 7.40 -18.18 -46.52
CA PRO A 491 6.00 -18.50 -46.83
C PRO A 491 5.63 -17.89 -48.19
N GLU A 492 5.01 -18.69 -49.06
CA GLU A 492 4.31 -18.20 -50.25
C GLU A 492 3.11 -17.33 -49.83
N GLN A 493 3.06 -16.11 -50.35
CA GLN A 493 1.90 -15.23 -50.22
C GLN A 493 0.73 -15.77 -51.04
N ARG A 494 -0.42 -16.03 -50.40
CA ARG A 494 -1.73 -16.03 -51.06
C ARG A 494 -2.46 -14.73 -50.72
N SER A 495 -2.84 -14.01 -51.77
CA SER A 495 -3.61 -12.77 -51.74
C SER A 495 -5.03 -13.01 -51.23
N LEU A 496 -5.57 -12.06 -50.47
CA LEU A 496 -6.89 -12.10 -49.83
C LEU A 496 -7.99 -11.40 -50.65
N PHE A 497 -7.77 -11.19 -51.95
CA PHE A 497 -8.67 -10.43 -52.83
C PHE A 497 -8.94 -11.05 -54.21
N ASP A 498 -8.96 -12.37 -54.33
CA ASP A 498 -9.51 -13.01 -55.54
C ASP A 498 -10.94 -13.49 -55.23
N GLY A 499 -11.89 -12.59 -55.46
CA GLY A 499 -13.32 -12.86 -55.42
C GLY A 499 -13.84 -13.47 -56.71
N ASP A 500 -14.96 -14.18 -56.57
CA ASP A 500 -15.74 -14.88 -57.59
C ASP A 500 -15.93 -14.10 -58.89
N THR A 501 -15.57 -14.74 -60.02
CA THR A 501 -16.29 -14.59 -61.28
C THR A 501 -16.41 -15.96 -61.96
N THR A 502 -17.48 -16.70 -61.65
CA THR A 502 -18.50 -17.28 -62.56
C THR A 502 -19.25 -18.44 -61.90
#